data_AF-A0A967LX23-F1
#
_entry.id   AF-A0A967LX23-F1
#
_cell.length_a   1.000
_cell.length_b   1.000
_cell.length_c   1.000
_cell.angle_alpha   90.00
_cell.angle_beta   90.00
_cell.angle_gamma   90.00
#
_symmetry.space_group_name_H-M   'P 1'
#
loop_
_entity.id
_entity.type
_entity.pdbx_description
1 polymer ?
#
loop_
_entity_poly.entity_id
_entity_poly.type
_entity_poly.pdbx_seq_one_letter_code
_entity_poly.pdbx_strand_id
1 'polypeptide(L)' 'MGITSVYVTHDQAEAMVISDRIAVMDSGNVVQIGTAQEIYDKPANRFVADFIGTMNFMSGEVVQVLQDTEAVYV' A
#
# COMPACT_ATOMS: atom_id res chain seq x y z
N MET A 1 1.13 -30.05 -6.71
CA MET A 1 2.48 -29.76 -6.18
C MET A 1 2.54 -28.26 -5.95
N GLY A 2 2.74 -27.80 -4.71
CA GLY A 2 2.90 -26.37 -4.43
C GLY A 2 4.31 -25.95 -4.81
N ILE A 3 4.44 -25.17 -5.88
CA ILE A 3 5.74 -24.61 -6.30
C ILE A 3 5.84 -23.22 -5.68
N THR A 4 6.83 -23.02 -4.82
CA THR A 4 7.17 -21.68 -4.34
C THR A 4 7.70 -20.86 -5.50
N SER A 5 7.02 -19.77 -5.82
CA SER A 5 7.36 -18.90 -6.94
C SER A 5 7.54 -17.47 -6.45
N VAL A 6 8.45 -16.74 -7.08
CA VAL A 6 8.62 -15.30 -6.88
C VAL A 6 8.33 -14.65 -8.22
N TYR A 7 7.38 -13.74 -8.24
CA TYR A 7 7.01 -12.95 -9.41
C TYR A 7 7.41 -11.50 -9.19
N VAL A 8 8.07 -10.90 -10.18
CA VAL A 8 8.54 -9.51 -10.13
C VAL A 8 7.97 -8.80 -11.35
N THR A 9 7.23 -7.74 -11.08
CA THR A 9 6.61 -6.90 -12.12
C THR A 9 6.71 -5.43 -11.69
N HIS A 10 6.52 -4.55 -12.67
CA HIS A 10 6.31 -3.13 -12.44
C HIS A 10 4.82 -2.76 -12.52
N ASP A 11 3.96 -3.71 -12.91
CA ASP A 11 2.52 -3.52 -12.99
C ASP A 11 1.84 -3.90 -11.67
N GLN A 12 1.12 -2.94 -11.12
CA GLN A 12 0.44 -3.04 -9.84
C GLN A 12 -0.72 -4.03 -9.89
N ALA A 13 -1.49 -4.05 -10.99
CA ALA A 13 -2.66 -4.91 -11.14
C ALA A 13 -2.24 -6.38 -11.24
N GLU A 14 -1.14 -6.67 -11.94
CA GLU A 14 -0.57 -8.02 -11.99
C GLU A 14 -0.15 -8.50 -10.61
N ALA A 15 0.58 -7.67 -9.85
CA ALA A 15 1.03 -8.01 -8.50
C ALA A 15 -0.14 -8.30 -7.55
N MET A 16 -1.21 -7.49 -7.65
CA MET A 16 -2.40 -7.58 -6.80
C MET A 16 -3.28 -8.82 -7.09
N VAL A 17 -3.30 -9.30 -8.33
CA VAL A 17 -4.16 -10.43 -8.73
C VAL A 17 -3.45 -11.77 -8.59
N ILE A 18 -2.15 -11.83 -8.85
CA ILE A 18 -1.40 -13.09 -8.97
C ILE A 18 -0.77 -13.52 -7.64
N SER A 19 -0.46 -12.56 -6.76
CA SER A 19 0.40 -12.82 -5.59
C SER A 19 -0.41 -13.07 -4.32
N ASP A 20 -0.07 -14.13 -3.59
CA ASP A 20 -0.58 -14.33 -2.22
C ASP A 20 -0.09 -13.22 -1.26
N ARG A 21 1.16 -12.78 -1.48
CA ARG A 21 1.84 -11.72 -0.73
C ARG A 21 2.66 -10.87 -1.68
N ILE A 22 2.74 -9.58 -1.38
CA ILE A 22 3.45 -8.58 -2.16
C ILE A 22 4.52 -7.95 -1.27
N ALA A 23 5.72 -7.81 -1.82
CA ALA A 23 6.80 -7.01 -1.24
C ALA A 23 6.98 -5.76 -2.11
N VAL A 24 6.69 -4.60 -1.55
CA VAL A 24 6.91 -3.31 -2.22
C VAL A 24 8.33 -2.84 -1.92
N MET A 25 9.06 -2.43 -2.96
CA MET A 25 10.45 -2.01 -2.84
C MET A 25 10.63 -0.59 -3.36
N ASP A 26 11.46 0.19 -2.67
CA ASP A 26 11.92 1.52 -3.09
C ASP A 26 13.43 1.60 -2.91
N SER A 27 14.13 2.07 -3.96
CA SER A 27 15.58 2.33 -3.91
C SER A 27 16.41 1.14 -3.35
N GLY A 28 15.99 -0.08 -3.69
CA GLY A 28 16.64 -1.32 -3.25
C GLY A 28 16.25 -1.83 -1.86
N ASN A 29 15.35 -1.14 -1.15
CA ASN A 29 14.89 -1.52 0.18
C ASN A 29 13.44 -2.02 0.13
N VAL A 30 13.12 -3.05 0.92
CA VAL A 30 11.73 -3.47 1.11
C VAL A 30 11.05 -2.48 2.04
N VAL A 31 9.98 -1.85 1.55
CA VAL A 31 9.23 -0.81 2.25
C VAL A 31 8.05 -1.41 3.01
N GLN A 32 7.36 -2.38 2.41
CA GLN A 32 6.24 -3.08 3.01
C GLN A 32 6.11 -4.49 2.45
N ILE A 33 5.72 -5.44 3.30
CA ILE A 33 5.31 -6.78 2.88
C ILE A 33 3.93 -7.05 3.47
N GLY A 34 2.99 -7.51 2.65
CA GLY A 34 1.64 -7.83 3.10
C GLY A 34 0.85 -8.61 2.06
N THR A 35 -0.37 -8.96 2.39
CA THR A 35 -1.38 -9.38 1.41
C THR A 35 -1.74 -8.22 0.48
N ALA A 36 -2.30 -8.51 -0.70
CA ALA A 36 -2.80 -7.48 -1.60
C ALA A 36 -3.74 -6.49 -0.88
N GLN A 37 -4.65 -7.00 -0.05
CA GLN A 37 -5.59 -6.18 0.71
C GLN A 37 -4.89 -5.24 1.70
N GLU A 38 -3.90 -5.72 2.46
CA GLU A 38 -3.16 -4.88 3.42
C GLU A 38 -2.34 -3.81 2.72
N ILE A 39 -1.74 -4.15 1.58
CA ILE A 39 -0.97 -3.21 0.76
C ILE A 39 -1.87 -2.09 0.21
N TYR A 40 -3.12 -2.41 -0.14
CA TYR A 40 -4.11 -1.44 -0.65
C TYR A 40 -4.78 -0.61 0.46
N ASP A 41 -5.30 -1.26 1.50
CA ASP A 41 -6.09 -0.59 2.55
C ASP A 41 -5.22 0.14 3.59
N LYS A 42 -4.02 -0.37 3.83
CA LYS A 42 -3.12 0.09 4.91
C LYS A 42 -1.70 0.26 4.39
N PRO A 43 -1.48 1.16 3.41
CA PRO A 43 -0.15 1.47 2.94
C PRO A 43 0.71 2.02 4.09
N ALA A 44 1.93 1.53 4.24
CA ALA A 44 2.82 1.88 5.34
C ALA A 44 3.33 3.33 5.26
N ASN A 45 3.32 3.92 4.07
CA ASN A 45 3.68 5.31 3.84
C ASN A 45 3.11 5.81 2.51
N ARG A 46 3.33 7.10 2.23
CA ARG A 46 2.90 7.76 1.00
C ARG A 46 3.43 7.10 -0.27
N PHE A 47 4.65 6.58 -0.26
CA PHE A 47 5.20 5.89 -1.43
C PHE A 47 4.40 4.62 -1.75
N VAL A 48 4.10 3.78 -0.75
CA VAL A 48 3.31 2.57 -0.99
C VAL A 48 1.88 2.93 -1.42
N ALA A 49 1.31 3.97 -0.80
CA ALA A 49 0.00 4.50 -1.15
C ALA A 49 -0.06 4.96 -2.64
N ASP A 50 0.93 5.73 -3.08
CA ASP A 50 1.06 6.21 -4.45
C ASP A 50 1.39 5.08 -5.44
N PHE A 51 2.13 4.06 -4.97
CA PHE A 51 2.57 2.93 -5.77
C PHE A 51 1.47 1.90 -6.05
N ILE A 52 0.38 1.84 -5.29
CA ILE A 52 -0.60 0.74 -5.43
C ILE A 52 -1.86 1.16 -6.19
N GLY A 53 -2.09 2.46 -6.38
CA GLY A 53 -3.21 2.92 -7.19
C GLY A 53 -3.36 4.42 -7.23
N THR A 54 -4.49 4.85 -7.79
CA THR A 54 -4.85 6.26 -7.90
C THR A 54 -5.36 6.78 -6.56
N MET A 55 -4.46 7.26 -5.71
CA MET A 55 -4.82 7.88 -4.43
C MET A 55 -4.94 9.39 -4.57
N ASN A 56 -5.95 9.96 -3.89
CA ASN A 56 -6.10 11.40 -3.79
C ASN A 56 -5.29 11.91 -2.60
N PHE A 57 -4.14 12.52 -2.89
CA PHE A 57 -3.38 13.25 -1.86
C PHE A 57 -3.89 14.68 -1.78
N MET A 58 -4.43 15.04 -0.62
CA MET A 58 -4.91 16.40 -0.34
C MET A 58 -4.07 17.00 0.77
N SER A 59 -3.45 18.15 0.52
CA SER A 59 -2.77 18.88 1.58
C SER A 59 -3.81 19.60 2.45
N GLY A 60 -3.74 19.38 3.75
CA GLY A 60 -4.58 20.08 4.73
C GLY A 60 -3.80 20.39 5.99
N GLU A 61 -4.26 21.40 6.72
CA GLU A 61 -3.82 21.67 8.08
C GLU A 61 -4.93 21.25 9.04
N VAL A 62 -4.59 20.49 10.07
CA VAL A 62 -5.54 20.07 11.10
C VAL A 62 -5.87 21.28 11.98
N VAL A 63 -6.99 21.94 11.71
CA VAL A 63 -7.45 23.11 12.49
C VAL A 63 -8.15 22.73 13.79
N GLN A 64 -8.78 21.55 13.85
CA GLN A 64 -9.52 21.05 15.01
C GLN A 64 -9.76 19.54 14.91
N VAL A 65 -9.74 18.84 16.05
CA VAL A 65 -10.12 17.41 16.16
C VAL A 65 -11.40 17.31 17.01
N LEU A 66 -12.46 16.74 16.47
CA LEU A 66 -13.71 16.49 17.19
C LEU A 66 -13.66 15.09 17.83
N GLN A 67 -13.97 15.00 19.13
CA GLN A 67 -13.71 13.82 19.97
C GLN A 67 -14.49 12.55 19.59
N ASP A 68 -15.51 12.64 18.73
CA ASP A 68 -16.41 11.53 18.36
C ASP A 68 -16.13 10.89 16.99
N THR A 69 -15.06 11.28 16.30
CA THR A 69 -14.73 10.72 14.98
C THR A 69 -13.62 9.68 15.14
N GLU A 70 -13.87 8.44 14.73
CA GLU A 70 -12.82 7.44 14.53
C GLU A 70 -11.71 8.04 13.64
N ALA A 71 -10.46 7.67 13.93
CA ALA A 71 -9.26 8.33 13.44
C ALA A 71 -9.33 8.73 11.95
N VAL A 72 -9.17 10.03 11.69
CA VAL A 72 -9.01 10.56 10.33
C VAL A 72 -7.53 10.51 9.98
N TYR A 73 -7.19 9.75 8.94
CA TYR A 73 -5.86 9.79 8.32
C TYR A 73 -5.86 10.93 7.30
N VAL A 74 -5.20 12.04 7.63
CA VAL A 74 -4.96 13.18 6.73
C VAL A 74 -3.62 13.00 6.04
#